data_AF-A0A7Y4TXW2-F1
#
_entry.id   AF-A0A7Y4TXW2-F1
#
_cell.length_a   1.000
_cell.length_b   1.000
_cell.length_c   1.000
_cell.angle_alpha   90.00
_cell.angle_beta   90.00
_cell.angle_gamma   90.00
#
_symmetry.space_group_name_H-M   'P 1'
#
loop_
_entity.id
_entity.type
_entity.pdbx_description
1 polymer ?
#
loop_
_entity_poly.entity_id
_entity_poly.type
_entity_poly.pdbx_seq_one_letter_code
_entity_poly.pdbx_strand_id
1 'polypeptide(L)'
;ACDLSPEGEIELTAGWVRHRYSANWKMLPENDTDGYHLGFTHASFIKAVDSQYNLFTGQEKDVRAVLRDWGNGHTEIDWAPGYKRPFDWFGGGPEGKFARYLGAMEQHYGKAAAQQRAFDGPPHAIIFPNLFLAEMNIVIMQPVSVDVCIQWHTPMFLKGVPEFNTRLLRQSEAAMGPASFLTSDDATIASRNQVGLEARNPEWLDIGRGLHREETDGEGRLVSHLTDETTNRAFWKHYRAVMSA
;
A
#
# COMPACT_ATOMS: atom_id res chain seq x y z
N ALA A 1 -9.52 7.32 2.25
CA ALA A 1 -9.17 7.83 0.91
C ALA A 1 -10.03 9.03 0.52
N CYS A 2 -11.34 8.87 0.32
CA CYS A 2 -12.24 9.97 -0.08
C CYS A 2 -12.21 11.20 0.85
N ASP A 3 -12.03 10.96 2.14
CA ASP A 3 -11.86 11.98 3.17
C ASP A 3 -10.64 12.91 3.00
N LEU A 4 -9.71 12.59 2.09
CA LEU A 4 -8.63 13.49 1.68
C LEU A 4 -9.10 14.54 0.68
N SER A 5 -10.31 14.42 0.12
CA SER A 5 -10.90 15.46 -0.71
C SER A 5 -11.82 16.35 0.13
N PRO A 6 -11.79 17.69 -0.05
CA PRO A 6 -12.78 18.59 0.54
C PRO A 6 -14.21 18.36 0.01
N GLU A 7 -14.38 17.58 -1.05
CA GLU A 7 -15.68 17.19 -1.61
C GLU A 7 -16.09 15.76 -1.19
N GLY A 8 -15.24 15.03 -0.46
CA GLY A 8 -15.53 13.65 -0.05
C GLY A 8 -15.57 12.65 -1.21
N GLU A 9 -14.95 12.99 -2.34
CA GLU A 9 -14.96 12.19 -3.57
C GLU A 9 -13.55 12.10 -4.20
N ILE A 10 -13.33 11.02 -4.96
CA ILE A 10 -12.11 10.80 -5.74
C ILE A 10 -12.44 10.73 -7.23
N GLU A 11 -11.46 11.06 -8.07
CA GLU A 11 -11.60 11.03 -9.53
C GLU A 11 -10.57 10.07 -10.14
N LEU A 12 -11.05 9.09 -10.91
CA LEU A 12 -10.22 8.10 -11.61
C LEU A 12 -10.21 8.39 -13.12
N THR A 13 -9.79 9.60 -13.49
CA THR A 13 -9.88 10.14 -14.86
C THR A 13 -8.58 10.05 -15.66
N ALA A 14 -7.50 9.53 -15.07
CA ALA A 14 -6.18 9.44 -15.69
C ALA A 14 -6.01 8.26 -16.67
N GLY A 15 -7.05 7.43 -16.84
CA GLY A 15 -6.97 6.18 -17.57
C GLY A 15 -6.31 5.07 -16.75
N TRP A 16 -6.25 3.87 -17.33
CA TRP A 16 -5.76 2.68 -16.65
C TRP A 16 -4.61 2.04 -17.40
N VAL A 17 -3.53 1.78 -16.68
CA VAL A 17 -2.40 0.97 -17.16
C VAL A 17 -2.59 -0.46 -16.68
N ARG A 18 -2.12 -1.42 -17.47
CA ARG A 18 -2.25 -2.85 -17.20
C ARG A 18 -0.90 -3.53 -17.27
N HIS A 19 -0.57 -4.27 -16.23
CA HIS A 19 0.60 -5.12 -16.16
C HIS A 19 0.19 -6.58 -16.13
N ARG A 20 0.86 -7.39 -16.95
CA ARG A 20 0.69 -8.84 -16.92
C ARG A 20 1.70 -9.44 -15.95
N TYR A 21 1.21 -10.04 -14.88
CA TYR A 21 1.99 -10.84 -13.95
C TYR A 21 1.89 -12.31 -14.35
N SER A 22 3.05 -12.99 -14.44
CA SER A 22 3.12 -14.45 -14.64
C SER A 22 3.16 -15.14 -13.27
N ALA A 23 2.10 -14.91 -12.49
CA ALA A 23 1.94 -15.40 -11.15
C ALA A 23 0.46 -15.53 -10.78
N ASN A 24 0.16 -16.36 -9.78
CA ASN A 24 -1.16 -16.40 -9.17
C ASN A 24 -1.53 -15.04 -8.57
N TRP A 25 -2.78 -14.61 -8.74
CA TRP A 25 -3.25 -13.32 -8.23
C TRP A 25 -3.02 -13.11 -6.73
N LYS A 26 -3.06 -14.20 -5.92
CA LYS A 26 -2.92 -14.12 -4.45
C LYS A 26 -1.53 -13.68 -3.99
N MET A 27 -0.51 -13.79 -4.84
CA MET A 27 0.83 -13.29 -4.52
C MET A 27 0.88 -11.76 -4.43
N LEU A 28 -0.01 -11.07 -5.14
CA LEU A 28 -0.01 -9.61 -5.20
C LEU A 28 -0.55 -8.98 -3.91
N PRO A 29 -1.76 -9.31 -3.39
CA PRO A 29 -2.22 -8.72 -2.13
C PRO A 29 -1.35 -9.13 -0.93
N GLU A 30 -0.75 -10.34 -0.98
CA GLU A 30 0.23 -10.78 0.01
C GLU A 30 1.48 -9.88 -0.02
N ASN A 31 2.05 -9.63 -1.20
CA ASN A 31 3.19 -8.72 -1.40
C ASN A 31 2.86 -7.27 -1.03
N ASP A 32 1.71 -6.79 -1.46
CA ASP A 32 1.34 -5.38 -1.37
C ASP A 32 1.04 -4.96 0.08
N THR A 33 0.93 -5.90 1.02
CA THR A 33 0.90 -5.63 2.47
C THR A 33 2.04 -6.28 3.25
N ASP A 34 3.15 -6.58 2.57
CA ASP A 34 4.40 -7.04 3.17
C ASP A 34 5.39 -5.87 3.27
N GLY A 35 5.64 -5.38 4.49
CA GLY A 35 6.62 -4.32 4.71
C GLY A 35 8.07 -4.80 4.77
N TYR A 36 8.30 -6.12 4.86
CA TYR A 36 9.64 -6.69 4.99
C TYR A 36 10.45 -6.56 3.70
N HIS A 37 9.84 -6.81 2.53
CA HIS A 37 10.57 -6.81 1.26
C HIS A 37 11.07 -5.42 0.83
N LEU A 38 10.47 -4.34 1.34
CA LEU A 38 10.71 -2.95 0.91
C LEU A 38 12.20 -2.60 0.82
N GLY A 39 12.97 -2.91 1.87
CA GLY A 39 14.40 -2.61 1.95
C GLY A 39 15.31 -3.52 1.12
N PHE A 40 14.79 -4.65 0.61
CA PHE A 40 15.55 -5.67 -0.09
C PHE A 40 15.22 -5.69 -1.59
N THR A 41 13.95 -5.87 -1.93
CA THR A 41 13.47 -5.92 -3.31
C THR A 41 13.70 -4.58 -4.01
N HIS A 42 13.36 -3.46 -3.34
CA HIS A 42 13.50 -2.12 -3.91
C HIS A 42 14.80 -1.41 -3.49
N ALA A 43 15.84 -2.15 -3.12
CA ALA A 43 17.09 -1.57 -2.63
C ALA A 43 17.75 -0.60 -3.65
N SER A 44 17.56 -0.82 -4.95
CA SER A 44 18.02 0.08 -6.02
C SER A 44 17.29 1.42 -5.97
N PHE A 45 15.96 1.41 -5.88
CA PHE A 45 15.09 2.58 -5.77
C PHE A 45 15.41 3.39 -4.51
N ILE A 46 15.47 2.73 -3.35
CA ILE A 46 15.75 3.38 -2.05
C ILE A 46 17.11 4.10 -2.04
N LYS A 47 18.10 3.59 -2.80
CA LYS A 47 19.41 4.23 -2.96
C LYS A 47 19.42 5.36 -3.98
N ALA A 48 18.59 5.27 -5.02
CA ALA A 48 18.59 6.20 -6.15
C ALA A 48 17.68 7.40 -5.94
N VAL A 49 16.62 7.25 -5.15
CA VAL A 49 15.56 8.25 -4.98
C VAL A 49 15.37 8.56 -3.51
N ASP A 50 15.49 9.85 -3.16
CA ASP A 50 15.12 10.34 -1.83
C ASP A 50 13.59 10.41 -1.73
N SER A 51 13.01 9.54 -0.90
CA SER A 51 11.55 9.34 -0.80
C SER A 51 11.12 9.14 0.65
N GLN A 52 9.81 9.17 0.88
CA GLN A 52 9.25 8.87 2.21
C GLN A 52 9.59 7.45 2.68
N TYR A 53 9.83 6.51 1.76
CA TYR A 53 10.15 5.13 2.11
C TYR A 53 11.47 4.98 2.86
N ASN A 54 12.39 5.95 2.73
CA ASN A 54 13.63 5.99 3.50
C ASN A 54 13.40 6.08 5.03
N LEU A 55 12.21 6.49 5.48
CA LEU A 55 11.80 6.45 6.89
C LEU A 55 11.61 5.02 7.43
N PHE A 56 11.38 4.05 6.55
CA PHE A 56 10.95 2.70 6.90
C PHE A 56 11.98 1.60 6.56
N THR A 57 13.06 1.95 5.85
CA THR A 57 14.12 0.99 5.44
C THR A 57 15.40 1.09 6.30
N GLY A 58 15.30 1.72 7.47
CA GLY A 58 16.39 1.89 8.43
C GLY A 58 16.56 0.69 9.37
N GLN A 59 17.07 0.94 10.58
CA GLN A 59 17.11 -0.07 11.63
C GLN A 59 15.69 -0.42 12.08
N GLU A 60 15.36 -1.72 12.16
CA GLU A 60 14.01 -2.22 12.49
C GLU A 60 13.41 -1.52 13.74
N LYS A 61 14.19 -1.38 14.82
CA LYS A 61 13.77 -0.73 16.07
C LYS A 61 13.32 0.73 15.94
N ASP A 62 13.75 1.42 14.89
CA ASP A 62 13.48 2.84 14.64
C ASP A 62 12.28 3.02 13.69
N VAL A 63 11.83 1.94 13.04
CA VAL A 63 10.63 1.92 12.19
C VAL A 63 9.39 1.92 13.08
N ARG A 64 8.43 2.78 12.75
CA ARG A 64 7.19 2.94 13.51
C ARG A 64 5.94 2.57 12.72
N ALA A 65 6.04 2.35 11.41
CA ALA A 65 4.93 1.83 10.63
C ALA A 65 4.48 0.46 11.16
N VAL A 66 3.19 0.20 11.08
CA VAL A 66 2.57 -1.00 11.64
C VAL A 66 1.74 -1.72 10.59
N LEU A 67 1.57 -3.02 10.79
CA LEU A 67 0.62 -3.83 10.05
C LEU A 67 -0.69 -3.88 10.82
N ARG A 68 -1.82 -3.88 10.10
CA ARG A 68 -3.16 -4.06 10.70
C ARG A 68 -3.97 -5.14 10.00
N ASP A 69 -4.58 -6.00 10.80
CA ASP A 69 -5.70 -6.86 10.40
C ASP A 69 -7.02 -6.11 10.66
N TRP A 70 -7.73 -5.75 9.58
CA TRP A 70 -9.04 -5.10 9.64
C TRP A 70 -10.20 -6.09 9.74
N GLY A 71 -9.92 -7.39 9.82
CA GLY A 71 -10.90 -8.46 9.76
C GLY A 71 -11.34 -8.75 8.33
N ASN A 72 -12.01 -9.89 8.13
CA ASN A 72 -12.51 -10.35 6.82
C ASN A 72 -11.45 -10.34 5.70
N GLY A 73 -10.18 -10.58 6.05
CA GLY A 73 -9.07 -10.60 5.09
C GLY A 73 -8.63 -9.23 4.58
N HIS A 74 -9.21 -8.13 5.09
CA HIS A 74 -8.76 -6.78 4.80
C HIS A 74 -7.48 -6.48 5.59
N THR A 75 -6.47 -5.95 4.93
CA THR A 75 -5.13 -5.75 5.50
C THR A 75 -4.58 -4.37 5.18
N GLU A 76 -3.72 -3.83 6.04
CA GLU A 76 -3.13 -2.50 5.86
C GLU A 76 -1.68 -2.45 6.34
N ILE A 77 -0.85 -1.71 5.62
CA ILE A 77 0.35 -1.10 6.17
C ILE A 77 -0.02 0.34 6.58
N ASP A 78 0.01 0.64 7.87
CA ASP A 78 -0.17 2.01 8.33
C ASP A 78 1.19 2.69 8.46
N TRP A 79 1.46 3.60 7.53
CA TRP A 79 2.66 4.43 7.49
C TRP A 79 2.61 5.62 8.44
N ALA A 80 1.40 6.07 8.83
CA ALA A 80 1.18 7.32 9.57
C ALA A 80 2.01 7.42 10.87
N PRO A 81 2.13 6.36 11.69
CA PRO A 81 2.92 6.43 12.92
C PRO A 81 4.42 6.71 12.70
N GLY A 82 4.94 6.49 11.49
CA GLY A 82 6.33 6.81 11.15
C GLY A 82 6.55 8.12 10.38
N TYR A 83 5.48 8.80 9.96
CA TYR A 83 5.61 10.15 9.40
C TYR A 83 6.03 11.14 10.49
N LYS A 84 6.76 12.19 10.08
CA LYS A 84 7.32 13.20 11.00
C LYS A 84 6.66 14.55 10.81
N ARG A 85 6.09 14.81 9.64
CA ARG A 85 5.46 16.07 9.27
C ARG A 85 4.25 15.83 8.35
N PRO A 86 3.30 16.77 8.30
CA PRO A 86 2.24 16.75 7.29
C PRO A 86 2.79 16.60 5.88
N PHE A 87 2.09 15.83 5.05
CA PHE A 87 2.42 15.55 3.66
C PHE A 87 3.73 14.80 3.42
N ASP A 88 4.35 14.15 4.43
CA ASP A 88 5.49 13.26 4.18
C ASP A 88 5.10 12.16 3.15
N TRP A 89 3.87 11.61 3.22
CA TRP A 89 3.28 10.72 2.20
C TRP A 89 3.20 11.31 0.79
N PHE A 90 3.28 12.63 0.65
CA PHE A 90 3.29 13.34 -0.63
C PHE A 90 4.68 13.90 -0.99
N GLY A 91 5.73 13.41 -0.33
CA GLY A 91 7.12 13.86 -0.47
C GLY A 91 7.41 15.22 0.17
N GLY A 92 6.55 15.64 1.10
CA GLY A 92 6.70 16.82 1.93
C GLY A 92 6.69 18.16 1.19
N GLY A 93 7.05 19.20 1.93
CA GLY A 93 7.18 20.57 1.45
C GLY A 93 6.81 21.60 2.52
N PRO A 94 7.08 22.89 2.27
CA PRO A 94 6.64 23.95 3.16
C PRO A 94 5.11 24.04 3.16
N GLU A 95 4.49 24.31 4.32
CA GLU A 95 3.02 24.37 4.47
C GLU A 95 2.35 25.32 3.47
N GLY A 96 3.01 26.44 3.12
CA GLY A 96 2.51 27.39 2.14
C GLY A 96 2.22 26.79 0.76
N LYS A 97 2.89 25.69 0.38
CA LYS A 97 2.63 24.94 -0.86
C LYS A 97 1.23 24.31 -0.86
N PHE A 98 0.69 24.00 0.31
CA PHE A 98 -0.57 23.28 0.51
C PHE A 98 -1.68 24.16 1.10
N ALA A 99 -1.45 25.48 1.22
CA ALA A 99 -2.37 26.39 1.91
C ALA A 99 -3.79 26.39 1.34
N ARG A 100 -3.94 26.31 0.01
CA ARG A 100 -5.25 26.25 -0.65
C ARG A 100 -6.01 24.97 -0.27
N TYR A 101 -5.35 23.83 -0.42
CA TYR A 101 -5.88 22.52 -0.05
C TYR A 101 -6.25 22.47 1.44
N LEU A 102 -5.34 22.87 2.33
CA LEU A 102 -5.58 22.90 3.77
C LEU A 102 -6.76 23.81 4.11
N GLY A 103 -6.85 25.01 3.54
CA GLY A 103 -7.99 25.91 3.79
C GLY A 103 -9.33 25.30 3.37
N ALA A 104 -9.39 24.60 2.24
CA ALA A 104 -10.60 23.90 1.81
C ALA A 104 -10.97 22.74 2.74
N MET A 105 -9.97 21.96 3.18
CA MET A 105 -10.16 20.87 4.15
C MET A 105 -10.62 21.39 5.50
N GLU A 106 -10.04 22.48 6.01
CA GLU A 106 -10.43 23.11 7.27
C GLU A 106 -11.86 23.65 7.21
N GLN A 107 -12.27 24.21 6.06
CA GLN A 107 -13.64 24.71 5.86
C GLN A 107 -14.67 23.57 5.91
N HIS A 108 -14.35 22.41 5.35
CA HIS A 108 -15.30 21.29 5.25
C HIS A 108 -15.29 20.37 6.47
N TYR A 109 -14.12 20.00 6.98
CA TYR A 109 -13.97 19.00 8.05
C TYR A 109 -13.54 19.61 9.39
N GLY A 110 -13.25 20.91 9.43
CA GLY A 110 -12.69 21.58 10.60
C GLY A 110 -11.18 21.41 10.71
N LYS A 111 -10.56 22.32 11.47
CA LYS A 111 -9.11 22.44 11.59
C LYS A 111 -8.40 21.17 12.06
N ALA A 112 -8.92 20.54 13.13
CA ALA A 112 -8.28 19.36 13.72
C ALA A 112 -8.26 18.18 12.73
N ALA A 113 -9.39 17.88 12.09
CA ALA A 113 -9.48 16.77 11.13
C ALA A 113 -8.64 17.03 9.87
N ALA A 114 -8.62 18.27 9.36
CA ALA A 114 -7.79 18.64 8.23
C ALA A 114 -6.29 18.46 8.52
N GLN A 115 -5.82 18.89 9.69
CA GLN A 115 -4.44 18.72 10.12
C GLN A 115 -4.07 17.26 10.31
N GLN A 116 -4.95 16.47 10.95
CA GLN A 116 -4.74 15.04 11.13
C GLN A 116 -4.65 14.32 9.78
N ARG A 117 -5.58 14.56 8.86
CA ARG A 117 -5.57 13.91 7.54
C ARG A 117 -4.38 14.30 6.67
N ALA A 118 -3.92 15.55 6.80
CA ALA A 118 -2.69 15.99 6.15
C ALA A 118 -1.46 15.24 6.69
N PHE A 119 -1.49 14.79 7.95
CA PHE A 119 -0.46 13.96 8.55
C PHE A 119 -0.60 12.49 8.16
N ASP A 120 -1.78 11.90 8.40
CA ASP A 120 -2.04 10.47 8.24
C ASP A 120 -1.91 10.00 6.79
N GLY A 121 -2.41 10.82 5.85
CA GLY A 121 -2.32 10.52 4.42
C GLY A 121 -3.29 9.43 3.93
N PRO A 122 -3.08 8.91 2.72
CA PRO A 122 -3.93 7.89 2.13
C PRO A 122 -3.63 6.50 2.69
N PRO A 123 -4.62 5.59 2.68
CA PRO A 123 -4.41 4.21 3.13
C PRO A 123 -3.50 3.44 2.17
N HIS A 124 -2.71 2.51 2.72
CA HIS A 124 -1.99 1.48 1.99
C HIS A 124 -2.60 0.12 2.38
N ALA A 125 -3.68 -0.27 1.72
CA ALA A 125 -4.56 -1.33 2.22
C ALA A 125 -5.15 -2.22 1.13
N ILE A 126 -5.24 -3.52 1.42
CA ILE A 126 -6.00 -4.49 0.63
C ILE A 126 -7.42 -4.57 1.15
N ILE A 127 -8.36 -4.26 0.26
CA ILE A 127 -9.74 -4.66 0.40
C ILE A 127 -9.88 -6.03 -0.26
N PHE A 128 -9.92 -7.07 0.58
CA PHE A 128 -10.20 -8.44 0.15
C PHE A 128 -11.37 -8.53 -0.85
N PRO A 129 -11.24 -9.29 -1.95
CA PRO A 129 -10.08 -10.14 -2.24
C PRO A 129 -8.93 -9.42 -2.95
N ASN A 130 -9.21 -8.46 -3.83
CA ASN A 130 -8.28 -8.09 -4.90
C ASN A 130 -8.28 -6.60 -5.29
N LEU A 131 -8.74 -5.73 -4.39
CA LEU A 131 -8.67 -4.28 -4.54
C LEU A 131 -7.59 -3.74 -3.61
N PHE A 132 -6.59 -3.06 -4.17
CA PHE A 132 -5.50 -2.46 -3.41
C PHE A 132 -5.61 -0.93 -3.49
N LEU A 133 -5.74 -0.31 -2.32
CA LEU A 133 -5.58 1.12 -2.12
C LEU A 133 -4.09 1.36 -1.91
N ALA A 134 -3.39 1.75 -2.97
CA ALA A 134 -1.94 1.86 -3.01
C ALA A 134 -1.52 3.32 -2.81
N GLU A 135 -1.75 3.81 -1.59
CA GLU A 135 -1.66 5.23 -1.24
C GLU A 135 -2.53 6.08 -2.17
N MET A 136 -1.91 6.82 -3.09
CA MET A 136 -2.61 7.67 -4.06
C MET A 136 -2.91 6.98 -5.39
N ASN A 137 -3.00 5.65 -5.40
CA ASN A 137 -3.36 4.88 -6.57
C ASN A 137 -4.45 3.85 -6.21
N ILE A 138 -5.26 3.51 -7.21
CA ILE A 138 -6.18 2.39 -7.14
C ILE A 138 -5.64 1.27 -8.00
N VAL A 139 -5.54 0.08 -7.41
CA VAL A 139 -5.03 -1.11 -8.07
C VAL A 139 -6.07 -2.24 -8.00
N ILE A 140 -6.32 -2.91 -9.12
CA ILE A 140 -7.20 -4.08 -9.18
C ILE A 140 -6.40 -5.27 -9.72
N MET A 141 -6.41 -6.37 -9.00
CA MET A 141 -5.74 -7.60 -9.41
C MET A 141 -6.78 -8.52 -10.05
N GLN A 142 -6.76 -8.63 -11.37
CA GLN A 142 -7.69 -9.46 -12.13
C GLN A 142 -7.10 -10.85 -12.35
N PRO A 143 -7.63 -11.91 -11.72
CA PRO A 143 -7.20 -13.28 -12.00
C PRO A 143 -7.58 -13.67 -13.44
N VAL A 144 -6.65 -14.25 -14.18
CA VAL A 144 -6.91 -14.80 -15.54
C VAL A 144 -6.81 -16.33 -15.52
N SER A 145 -5.78 -16.86 -14.87
CA SER A 145 -5.58 -18.29 -14.65
C SER A 145 -4.87 -18.50 -13.31
N VAL A 146 -4.52 -19.75 -13.00
CA VAL A 146 -3.77 -20.11 -11.78
C VAL A 146 -2.38 -19.48 -11.71
N ASP A 147 -1.84 -19.04 -12.85
CA ASP A 147 -0.47 -18.56 -13.06
C ASP A 147 -0.42 -17.22 -13.83
N VAL A 148 -1.56 -16.58 -14.07
CA VAL A 148 -1.63 -15.28 -14.74
C VAL A 148 -2.62 -14.35 -14.03
N CYS A 149 -2.14 -13.14 -13.74
CA CYS A 149 -2.92 -12.03 -13.20
C CYS A 149 -2.67 -10.77 -14.03
N ILE A 150 -3.72 -9.96 -14.25
CA ILE A 150 -3.58 -8.62 -14.82
C ILE A 150 -3.78 -7.61 -13.69
N GLN A 151 -2.72 -6.87 -13.36
CA GLN A 151 -2.79 -5.76 -12.42
C GLN A 151 -3.18 -4.50 -13.20
N TRP A 152 -4.31 -3.92 -12.84
CA TRP A 152 -4.77 -2.64 -13.35
C TRP A 152 -4.40 -1.57 -12.35
N HIS A 153 -3.88 -0.43 -12.78
CA HIS A 153 -3.71 0.71 -11.90
C HIS A 153 -4.09 2.04 -12.56
N THR A 154 -4.51 2.98 -11.72
CA THR A 154 -4.70 4.40 -12.05
C THR A 154 -4.30 5.24 -10.83
N PRO A 155 -3.72 6.43 -11.01
CA PRO A 155 -3.66 7.39 -9.92
C PRO A 155 -5.08 7.76 -9.45
N MET A 156 -5.20 8.01 -8.16
CA MET A 156 -6.40 8.48 -7.49
C MET A 156 -6.29 10.00 -7.34
N PHE A 157 -7.02 10.76 -8.15
CA PHE A 157 -7.11 12.20 -7.95
C PHE A 157 -8.14 12.52 -6.87
N LEU A 158 -7.90 13.60 -6.15
CA LEU A 158 -8.82 14.09 -5.13
C LEU A 158 -9.72 15.15 -5.77
N LYS A 159 -11.04 14.95 -5.73
CA LYS A 159 -11.97 15.91 -6.32
C LYS A 159 -11.82 17.26 -5.60
N GLY A 160 -11.84 18.35 -6.37
CA GLY A 160 -11.60 19.70 -5.83
C GLY A 160 -10.14 20.05 -5.52
N VAL A 161 -9.16 19.15 -5.80
CA VAL A 161 -7.73 19.37 -5.52
C VAL A 161 -6.83 19.21 -6.78
N PRO A 162 -7.10 19.94 -7.88
CA PRO A 162 -6.32 19.83 -9.13
C PRO A 162 -4.83 20.16 -8.97
N GLU A 163 -4.44 20.91 -7.94
CA GLU A 163 -3.04 21.25 -7.66
C GLU A 163 -2.16 20.02 -7.39
N PHE A 164 -2.76 18.86 -7.04
CA PHE A 164 -1.99 17.63 -6.79
C PHE A 164 -1.83 16.78 -8.05
N ASN A 165 -2.74 16.90 -9.03
CA ASN A 165 -2.90 15.94 -10.13
C ASN A 165 -1.60 15.70 -10.91
N THR A 166 -0.87 16.76 -11.30
CA THR A 166 0.38 16.61 -12.06
C THR A 166 1.43 15.83 -11.28
N ARG A 167 1.60 16.12 -9.98
CA ARG A 167 2.58 15.42 -9.14
C ARG A 167 2.15 13.98 -8.90
N LEU A 168 0.88 13.74 -8.60
CA LEU A 168 0.31 12.41 -8.41
C LEU A 168 0.49 11.55 -9.66
N LEU A 169 0.23 12.10 -10.83
CA LEU A 169 0.45 11.41 -12.10
C LEU A 169 1.92 11.00 -12.28
N ARG A 170 2.86 11.91 -12.02
CA ARG A 170 4.30 11.59 -12.12
C ARG A 170 4.77 10.57 -11.09
N GLN A 171 4.26 10.64 -9.85
CA GLN A 171 4.55 9.65 -8.81
C GLN A 171 3.99 8.28 -9.17
N SER A 172 2.77 8.22 -9.71
CA SER A 172 2.14 7.00 -10.20
C SER A 172 2.95 6.35 -11.32
N GLU A 173 3.40 7.13 -12.30
CA GLU A 173 4.26 6.64 -13.38
C GLU A 173 5.59 6.05 -12.87
N ALA A 174 6.23 6.72 -11.90
CA ALA A 174 7.46 6.26 -11.30
C ALA A 174 7.27 5.01 -10.43
N ALA A 175 6.14 4.91 -9.72
CA ALA A 175 5.85 3.82 -8.81
C ALA A 175 5.36 2.56 -9.52
N MET A 176 4.41 2.74 -10.44
CA MET A 176 3.68 1.64 -11.07
C MET A 176 3.54 1.75 -12.59
N GLY A 177 4.04 2.78 -13.26
CA GLY A 177 4.01 2.86 -14.73
C GLY A 177 4.74 1.72 -15.46
N PRO A 178 4.67 1.65 -16.80
CA PRO A 178 5.33 0.62 -17.62
C PRO A 178 6.84 0.46 -17.42
N ALA A 179 7.53 1.52 -16.98
CA ALA A 179 8.96 1.54 -16.70
C ALA A 179 9.22 2.00 -15.25
N SER A 180 8.32 1.66 -14.33
CA SER A 180 8.40 2.04 -12.93
C SER A 180 9.60 1.43 -12.21
N PHE A 181 9.94 2.01 -11.06
CA PHE A 181 10.94 1.48 -10.15
C PHE A 181 10.45 0.30 -9.30
N LEU A 182 9.17 0.24 -8.91
CA LEU A 182 8.69 -0.78 -7.97
C LEU A 182 8.07 -1.99 -8.68
N THR A 183 7.07 -1.76 -9.54
CA THR A 183 6.32 -2.86 -10.19
C THR A 183 7.20 -3.83 -10.98
N SER A 184 8.32 -3.39 -11.56
CA SER A 184 9.24 -4.30 -12.26
C SER A 184 9.94 -5.29 -11.33
N ASP A 185 10.31 -4.84 -10.13
CA ASP A 185 10.97 -5.68 -9.14
C ASP A 185 9.96 -6.72 -8.62
N ASP A 186 8.75 -6.26 -8.25
CA ASP A 186 7.70 -7.14 -7.74
C ASP A 186 7.23 -8.16 -8.77
N ALA A 187 7.04 -7.75 -10.03
CA ALA A 187 6.66 -8.67 -11.10
C ALA A 187 7.73 -9.76 -11.31
N THR A 188 9.01 -9.41 -11.15
CA THR A 188 10.11 -10.36 -11.23
C THR A 188 10.05 -11.36 -10.07
N ILE A 189 9.89 -10.89 -8.84
CA ILE A 189 9.79 -11.75 -7.65
C ILE A 189 8.55 -12.67 -7.73
N ALA A 190 7.38 -12.12 -8.07
CA ALA A 190 6.15 -12.89 -8.23
C ALA A 190 6.31 -14.01 -9.28
N SER A 191 6.92 -13.72 -10.43
CA SER A 191 7.16 -14.74 -11.47
C SER A 191 8.10 -15.84 -11.01
N ARG A 192 9.14 -15.50 -10.24
CA ARG A 192 10.10 -16.48 -9.71
C ARG A 192 9.48 -17.33 -8.61
N ASN A 193 8.67 -16.73 -7.73
CA ASN A 193 7.92 -17.47 -6.72
C ASN A 193 6.93 -18.43 -7.37
N GLN A 194 6.22 -18.01 -8.44
CA GLN A 194 5.32 -18.88 -9.19
C GLN A 194 6.04 -20.13 -9.72
N VAL A 195 7.21 -19.96 -10.34
CA VAL A 195 8.05 -21.09 -10.80
C VAL A 195 8.52 -21.94 -9.62
N GLY A 196 8.95 -21.33 -8.51
CA GLY A 196 9.39 -22.04 -7.32
C GLY A 196 8.29 -22.92 -6.71
N LEU A 197 7.04 -22.45 -6.69
CA LEU A 197 5.91 -23.21 -6.19
C LEU A 197 5.58 -24.47 -7.02
N GLU A 198 6.02 -24.54 -8.28
CA GLU A 198 5.86 -25.75 -9.10
C GLU A 198 6.64 -26.94 -8.54
N ALA A 199 7.71 -26.69 -7.75
CA ALA A 199 8.47 -27.73 -7.10
C ALA A 199 7.67 -28.51 -6.05
N ARG A 200 6.64 -27.88 -5.45
CA ARG A 200 5.80 -28.46 -4.38
C ARG A 200 6.59 -29.04 -3.20
N ASN A 201 7.83 -28.57 -3.01
CA ASN A 201 8.73 -28.98 -1.95
C ASN A 201 9.54 -27.76 -1.47
N PRO A 202 9.40 -27.33 -0.19
CA PRO A 202 8.51 -27.90 0.82
C PRO A 202 7.02 -27.76 0.45
N GLU A 203 6.18 -28.61 1.03
CA GLU A 203 4.72 -28.55 0.85
C GLU A 203 4.12 -27.26 1.41
N TRP A 204 4.75 -26.72 2.46
CA TRP A 204 4.23 -25.58 3.23
C TRP A 204 5.13 -24.36 3.09
N LEU A 205 4.48 -23.20 2.98
CA LEU A 205 5.11 -21.90 3.14
C LEU A 205 5.02 -21.48 4.60
N ASP A 206 6.12 -20.96 5.15
CA ASP A 206 6.15 -20.41 6.50
C ASP A 206 5.75 -18.93 6.46
N ILE A 207 4.77 -18.57 7.28
CA ILE A 207 4.30 -17.19 7.50
C ILE A 207 4.30 -16.86 9.01
N GLY A 208 5.28 -17.40 9.74
CA GLY A 208 5.42 -17.32 11.20
C GLY A 208 6.13 -16.07 11.73
N ARG A 209 6.63 -15.17 10.86
CA ARG A 209 7.35 -13.98 11.31
C ARG A 209 6.44 -13.05 12.11
N GLY A 210 6.90 -12.70 13.30
CA GLY A 210 6.21 -11.77 14.19
C GLY A 210 5.08 -12.35 15.04
N LEU A 211 4.84 -13.67 15.06
CA LEU A 211 3.78 -14.28 15.88
C LEU A 211 3.84 -13.90 17.37
N HIS A 212 5.04 -13.67 17.91
CA HIS A 212 5.25 -13.28 19.30
C HIS A 212 5.20 -11.75 19.52
N ARG A 213 4.95 -10.97 18.46
CA ARG A 213 4.88 -9.50 18.45
C ARG A 213 3.51 -8.97 18.07
N GLU A 214 2.54 -9.84 17.80
CA GLU A 214 1.16 -9.44 17.57
C GLU A 214 0.54 -8.92 18.87
N GLU A 215 -0.11 -7.76 18.79
CA GLU A 215 -0.87 -7.17 19.88
C GLU A 215 -2.23 -6.65 19.39
N THR A 216 -3.15 -6.39 20.32
CA THR A 216 -4.45 -5.80 20.00
C THR A 216 -4.41 -4.31 20.29
N ASP A 217 -4.73 -3.49 19.29
CA ASP A 217 -4.76 -2.03 19.45
C ASP A 217 -6.02 -1.54 20.19
N GLY A 218 -6.10 -0.22 20.41
CA GLY A 218 -7.23 0.40 21.11
C GLY A 218 -8.60 0.26 20.42
N GLU A 219 -8.63 -0.16 19.15
CA GLU A 219 -9.85 -0.41 18.38
C GLU A 219 -10.16 -1.91 18.24
N GLY A 220 -9.38 -2.78 18.88
CA GLY A 220 -9.59 -4.23 18.85
C GLY A 220 -9.00 -4.92 17.63
N ARG A 221 -8.15 -4.25 16.85
CA ARG A 221 -7.49 -4.82 15.66
C ARG A 221 -6.20 -5.51 16.05
N LEU A 222 -5.86 -6.60 15.35
CA LEU A 222 -4.56 -7.23 15.49
C LEU A 222 -3.52 -6.39 14.74
N VAL A 223 -2.45 -6.00 15.43
CA VAL A 223 -1.38 -5.17 14.88
C VAL A 223 -0.01 -5.76 15.18
N SER A 224 0.97 -5.44 14.35
CA SER A 224 2.36 -5.85 14.55
C SER A 224 3.34 -4.89 13.88
N HIS A 225 4.63 -5.15 14.04
CA HIS A 225 5.67 -4.39 13.35
C HIS A 225 5.55 -4.52 11.82
N LEU A 226 5.95 -3.48 11.08
CA LEU A 226 5.93 -3.40 9.61
C LEU A 226 6.46 -4.67 8.92
N THR A 227 7.50 -5.27 9.48
CA THR A 227 8.19 -6.42 8.86
C THR A 227 7.56 -7.77 9.20
N ASP A 228 6.48 -7.82 9.97
CA ASP A 228 5.87 -9.08 10.40
C ASP A 228 4.88 -9.61 9.34
N GLU A 229 4.30 -10.79 9.55
CA GLU A 229 3.40 -11.42 8.55
C GLU A 229 1.94 -11.49 9.05
N THR A 230 1.54 -10.53 9.90
CA THR A 230 0.19 -10.46 10.47
C THR A 230 -0.87 -10.29 9.39
N THR A 231 -0.62 -9.43 8.41
CA THR A 231 -1.48 -9.22 7.23
C THR A 231 -1.59 -10.48 6.38
N ASN A 232 -0.47 -11.14 6.07
CA ASN A 232 -0.46 -12.40 5.31
C ASN A 232 -1.32 -13.46 6.03
N ARG A 233 -1.13 -13.64 7.35
CA ARG A 233 -1.93 -14.55 8.16
C ARG A 233 -3.42 -14.18 8.14
N ALA A 234 -3.76 -12.90 8.27
CA ALA A 234 -5.15 -12.42 8.24
C ALA A 234 -5.83 -12.74 6.89
N PHE A 235 -5.16 -12.40 5.78
CA PHE A 235 -5.62 -12.69 4.42
C PHE A 235 -5.87 -14.19 4.21
N TRP A 236 -4.89 -15.04 4.54
CA TRP A 236 -4.98 -16.48 4.31
C TRP A 236 -6.00 -17.18 5.24
N LYS A 237 -6.16 -16.73 6.49
CA LYS A 237 -7.21 -17.22 7.39
C LYS A 237 -8.60 -16.97 6.80
N HIS A 238 -8.86 -15.75 6.32
CA HIS A 238 -10.15 -15.42 5.71
C HIS A 238 -10.36 -16.13 4.36
N TYR A 239 -9.34 -16.14 3.49
CA TYR A 239 -9.38 -16.86 2.22
C TYR A 239 -9.73 -18.34 2.43
N ARG A 240 -9.09 -19.01 3.40
CA ARG A 240 -9.44 -20.39 3.76
C ARG A 240 -10.89 -20.50 4.18
N ALA A 241 -11.38 -19.62 5.06
CA ALA A 241 -12.76 -19.66 5.53
C ALA A 241 -13.77 -19.56 4.37
N VAL A 242 -13.56 -18.64 3.44
CA VAL A 242 -14.42 -18.45 2.25
C VAL A 242 -14.36 -19.64 1.30
N MET A 243 -13.18 -20.22 1.08
CA MET A 243 -13.02 -21.33 0.13
C MET A 243 -13.41 -22.70 0.70
N SER A 244 -13.58 -22.80 2.02
CA SER A 244 -14.04 -24.02 2.71
C SER A 244 -15.50 -24.01 3.14
N ALA A 245 -16.22 -22.90 2.90
CA ALA A 245 -17.65 -22.76 3.16
C ALA A 245 -18.48 -23.41 2.03
#